data_AF-A0A2H0A974-F1
#
_entry.id   AF-A0A2H0A974-F1
#
_cell.length_a   1.000
_cell.length_b   1.000
_cell.length_c   1.000
_cell.angle_alpha   90.00
_cell.angle_beta   90.00
_cell.angle_gamma   90.00
#
_symmetry.space_group_name_H-M   'P 1'
#
loop_
_entity.id
_entity.type
_entity.pdbx_description
1 polymer ?
#
loop_
_entity_poly.entity_id
_entity_poly.type
_entity_poly.pdbx_seq_one_letter_code
_entity_poly.pdbx_strand_id
1 'polypeptide(L)'
;MCRLLALTSETPLSPIVALKALDVMREGHDGSGVGLFLRDLGGPFDDMKDAPILSGIFTEQGLKRLDVFMMDIGFMTKYKLSIKAPKTNSSGIPRRDVYLIRAYEYPEDWENLSWHEKGIRLMTIRLKLRQMGEEKNDMIVFSF
;
A
#
# COMPACT_ATOMS: atom_id res chain seq x y z
N MET A 1 2.40 -18.48 15.63
CA MET A 1 0.94 -18.68 15.43
C MET A 1 0.40 -17.48 14.67
N CYS A 2 -0.29 -17.66 13.54
CA CYS A 2 -0.90 -16.55 12.80
C CYS A 2 -2.31 -16.25 13.34
N ARG A 3 -2.71 -14.98 13.38
CA ARG A 3 -4.03 -14.57 13.86
C ARG A 3 -4.66 -13.60 12.88
N LEU A 4 -5.98 -13.70 12.76
CA LEU A 4 -6.76 -12.92 11.83
C LEU A 4 -7.97 -12.36 12.56
N LEU A 5 -8.24 -11.09 12.31
CA LEU A 5 -9.47 -10.42 12.70
C LEU A 5 -10.05 -9.76 11.46
N ALA A 6 -11.36 -9.91 11.25
CA ALA A 6 -12.10 -9.21 10.22
C ALA A 6 -13.15 -8.32 10.89
N LEU A 7 -13.25 -7.07 10.43
CA LEU A 7 -14.27 -6.12 10.84
C LEU A 7 -15.00 -5.61 9.60
N THR A 8 -16.31 -5.56 9.68
CA THR A 8 -17.20 -4.96 8.67
C THR A 8 -18.02 -3.87 9.35
N SER A 9 -18.22 -2.75 8.67
CA SER A 9 -18.94 -1.59 9.18
C SER A 9 -19.62 -0.87 8.02
N GLU A 10 -20.76 -0.24 8.30
CA GLU A 10 -21.45 0.63 7.33
C GLU A 10 -20.79 2.00 7.21
N THR A 11 -20.06 2.43 8.25
CA THR A 11 -19.29 3.68 8.26
C THR A 11 -17.80 3.39 8.41
N PRO A 12 -16.90 4.22 7.83
CA PRO A 12 -15.46 4.01 7.97
C PRO A 12 -15.02 3.95 9.44
N LEU A 13 -14.31 2.88 9.79
CA LEU A 13 -13.73 2.69 11.12
C LEU A 13 -12.22 2.79 11.07
N SER A 14 -11.65 3.41 12.11
CA SER A 14 -10.20 3.46 12.25
C SER A 14 -9.62 2.04 12.45
N PRO A 15 -8.51 1.69 11.76
CA PRO A 15 -7.86 0.38 11.93
C PRO A 15 -7.37 0.12 13.36
N ILE A 16 -7.27 1.16 14.20
CA ILE A 16 -6.93 1.00 15.63
C ILE A 16 -7.94 0.13 16.37
N VAL A 17 -9.20 0.09 15.93
CA VAL A 17 -10.23 -0.77 16.53
C VAL A 17 -9.88 -2.23 16.31
N ALA A 18 -9.47 -2.59 15.08
CA ALA A 18 -9.00 -3.94 14.75
C ALA A 18 -7.75 -4.31 15.56
N LEU A 19 -6.78 -3.40 15.65
CA LEU A 19 -5.55 -3.63 16.40
C LEU A 19 -5.82 -3.89 17.89
N LYS A 20 -6.66 -3.07 18.53
CA LYS A 20 -7.04 -3.27 19.94
C LYS A 20 -7.78 -4.59 20.16
N ALA A 21 -8.57 -5.04 19.20
CA ALA A 21 -9.23 -6.35 19.28
C ALA A 21 -8.22 -7.51 19.18
N LEU A 22 -7.13 -7.34 18.43
CA LEU A 22 -6.03 -8.31 18.37
C LEU A 22 -5.24 -8.35 19.69
N ASP A 23 -5.08 -7.24 20.41
CA ASP A 23 -4.36 -7.18 21.70
C ASP A 23 -5.01 -8.06 22.80
N VAL A 24 -6.32 -8.31 22.72
CA VAL A 24 -7.03 -9.22 23.65
C VAL A 24 -6.53 -10.66 23.50
N MET A 25 -5.95 -10.99 22.35
CA MET A 25 -5.30 -12.27 22.13
C MET A 25 -3.89 -12.20 22.76
N ARG A 26 -3.80 -12.46 24.07
CA ARG A 26 -2.66 -12.16 24.98
C ARG A 26 -1.27 -12.72 24.63
N GLU A 27 -1.14 -13.65 23.69
CA GLU A 27 0.16 -14.26 23.29
C GLU A 27 0.55 -13.82 21.87
N GLY A 28 1.80 -13.90 21.42
CA GLY A 28 2.12 -13.66 19.99
C GLY A 28 2.55 -12.24 19.61
N HIS A 29 2.85 -11.37 20.56
CA HIS A 29 3.75 -10.21 20.33
C HIS A 29 5.23 -10.64 20.43
N ASP A 30 5.55 -11.80 19.87
CA ASP A 30 6.87 -12.44 19.90
C ASP A 30 7.81 -11.92 18.79
N GLY A 31 7.48 -10.77 18.20
CA GLY A 31 8.16 -10.21 17.03
C GLY A 31 7.52 -10.61 15.69
N SER A 32 6.33 -11.22 15.70
CA SER A 32 5.56 -11.47 14.49
C SER A 32 5.05 -10.16 13.84
N GLY A 33 5.05 -10.12 12.50
CA GLY A 33 4.64 -8.93 11.73
C GLY A 33 3.13 -8.77 11.66
N VAL A 34 2.65 -7.52 11.52
CA VAL A 34 1.23 -7.18 11.34
C VAL A 34 0.98 -6.76 9.90
N GLY A 35 -0.05 -7.36 9.28
CA GLY A 35 -0.59 -6.95 7.98
C GLY A 35 -1.99 -6.38 8.15
N LEU A 36 -2.26 -5.25 7.49
CA LEU A 36 -3.60 -4.66 7.45
C LEU A 36 -4.13 -4.71 6.02
N PHE A 37 -5.35 -5.22 5.86
CA PHE A 37 -6.10 -5.16 4.62
C PHE A 37 -7.32 -4.27 4.85
N LEU A 38 -7.36 -3.13 4.17
CA LEU A 38 -8.40 -2.13 4.30
C LEU A 38 -9.13 -2.01 2.96
N ARG A 39 -10.45 -1.87 3.01
CA ARG A 39 -11.30 -1.60 1.85
C ARG A 39 -12.17 -0.39 2.12
N ASP A 40 -12.59 0.27 1.06
CA ASP A 40 -13.50 1.41 1.11
C ASP A 40 -13.01 2.51 2.07
N LEU A 41 -11.79 3.00 1.82
CA LEU A 41 -11.13 3.98 2.66
C LEU A 41 -11.94 5.28 2.73
N GLY A 42 -12.13 5.79 3.94
CA GLY A 42 -12.75 7.08 4.20
C GLY A 42 -11.77 8.26 4.21
N GLY A 43 -12.28 9.46 4.50
CA GLY A 43 -11.48 10.67 4.64
C GLY A 43 -11.01 11.19 3.27
N PRO A 44 -9.72 11.49 3.07
CA PRO A 44 -9.21 11.99 1.77
C PRO A 44 -9.48 11.06 0.58
N PHE A 45 -9.80 9.79 0.83
CA PHE A 45 -10.12 8.80 -0.19
C PHE A 45 -11.62 8.72 -0.54
N ASP A 46 -12.49 9.43 0.19
CA ASP A 46 -13.94 9.38 -0.06
C ASP A 46 -14.31 9.87 -1.46
N ASP A 47 -13.65 10.91 -1.95
CA ASP A 47 -13.84 11.46 -3.29
C ASP A 47 -13.01 10.73 -4.38
N MET A 48 -12.46 9.56 -4.04
CA MET A 48 -11.51 8.82 -4.87
C MET A 48 -11.78 7.31 -4.90
N LYS A 49 -13.03 6.88 -4.71
CA LYS A 49 -13.40 5.45 -4.65
C LYS A 49 -13.00 4.65 -5.89
N ASP A 50 -12.99 5.28 -7.06
CA ASP A 50 -12.63 4.64 -8.32
C ASP A 50 -11.14 4.72 -8.65
N ALA A 51 -10.36 5.49 -7.88
CA ALA A 51 -8.93 5.63 -8.10
C ALA A 51 -8.20 4.35 -7.64
N PRO A 52 -7.24 3.84 -8.42
CA PRO A 52 -6.43 2.72 -7.96
C PRO A 52 -5.44 3.19 -6.89
N ILE A 53 -5.25 2.36 -5.85
CA ILE A 53 -4.48 2.72 -4.66
C ILE A 53 -3.30 1.78 -4.50
N LEU A 54 -2.11 2.33 -4.73
CA LEU A 54 -0.87 1.64 -4.45
C LEU A 54 -0.49 1.83 -2.98
N SER A 55 -0.08 0.75 -2.32
CA SER A 55 0.59 0.82 -1.02
C SER A 55 1.89 0.02 -1.00
N GLY A 56 2.88 0.53 -0.26
CA GLY A 56 4.18 -0.11 -0.17
C GLY A 56 5.16 0.61 0.76
N ILE A 57 6.30 -0.01 0.97
CA ILE A 57 7.45 0.58 1.67
C ILE A 57 8.60 0.81 0.70
N PHE A 58 9.22 1.97 0.82
CA PHE A 58 10.20 2.46 -0.13
C PHE A 58 11.40 3.05 0.61
N THR A 59 12.57 2.86 0.01
CA THR A 59 13.69 3.78 0.25
C THR A 59 13.48 5.07 -0.55
N GLU A 60 14.23 6.13 -0.26
CA GLU A 60 14.17 7.35 -1.07
C GLU A 60 14.49 7.11 -2.56
N GLN A 61 15.44 6.22 -2.86
CA GLN A 61 15.79 5.86 -4.25
C GLN A 61 14.68 5.05 -4.91
N GLY A 62 14.09 4.11 -4.17
CA GLY A 62 12.97 3.30 -4.65
C GLY A 62 11.75 4.16 -4.97
N LEU A 63 11.46 5.17 -4.15
CA LEU A 63 10.38 6.12 -4.40
C LEU A 63 10.58 6.91 -5.70
N LYS A 64 11.80 7.40 -5.96
CA LYS A 64 12.11 8.10 -7.22
C LYS A 64 11.93 7.19 -8.44
N ARG A 65 12.34 5.93 -8.34
CA ARG A 65 12.15 4.94 -9.41
C ARG A 65 10.67 4.61 -9.64
N LEU A 66 9.88 4.50 -8.57
CA LEU A 66 8.43 4.35 -8.65
C LEU A 66 7.82 5.55 -9.40
N ASP A 67 8.19 6.77 -9.04
CA ASP A 67 7.64 7.98 -9.64
C ASP A 67 7.91 8.02 -11.15
N VAL A 68 9.15 7.76 -11.57
CA VAL A 68 9.51 7.69 -13.00
C VAL A 68 8.72 6.60 -13.70
N PHE A 69 8.71 5.38 -13.16
CA PHE A 69 8.02 4.26 -13.79
C PHE A 69 6.53 4.52 -13.97
N MET A 70 5.85 5.01 -12.94
CA MET A 70 4.41 5.26 -12.98
C MET A 70 4.06 6.39 -13.95
N MET A 71 4.90 7.43 -14.02
CA MET A 71 4.75 8.51 -14.99
C MET A 71 4.94 8.01 -16.43
N ASP A 72 5.95 7.17 -16.68
CA ASP A 72 6.22 6.60 -18.02
C ASP A 72 5.07 5.76 -18.57
N ILE A 73 4.28 5.14 -17.68
CA ILE A 73 3.10 4.36 -18.06
C ILE A 73 1.78 5.16 -17.94
N GLY A 74 1.86 6.49 -17.79
CA GLY A 74 0.70 7.40 -17.87
C GLY A 74 -0.11 7.58 -16.59
N PHE A 75 0.35 7.07 -15.44
CA PHE A 75 -0.37 7.26 -14.17
C PHE A 75 0.03 8.58 -13.52
N MET A 76 -0.98 9.37 -13.11
CA MET A 76 -0.79 10.66 -12.44
C MET A 76 -1.18 10.57 -10.97
N THR A 77 -0.45 11.26 -10.08
CA THR A 77 -0.74 11.20 -8.63
C THR A 77 -1.95 12.09 -8.30
N LYS A 78 -3.04 11.48 -7.84
CA LYS A 78 -4.23 12.20 -7.35
C LYS A 78 -4.07 12.60 -5.88
N TYR A 79 -3.59 11.67 -5.06
CA TYR A 79 -3.39 11.87 -3.63
C TYR A 79 -2.28 10.98 -3.09
N LYS A 80 -1.57 11.46 -2.06
CA LYS A 80 -0.56 10.67 -1.36
C LYS A 80 -0.62 10.88 0.15
N LEU A 81 -0.45 9.79 0.88
CA LEU A 81 -0.19 9.74 2.30
C LEU A 81 1.14 9.03 2.53
N SER A 82 2.05 9.68 3.27
CA SER A 82 3.35 9.13 3.60
C SER A 82 3.54 9.06 5.11
N ILE A 83 3.90 7.89 5.60
CA ILE A 83 4.27 7.66 6.99
C ILE A 83 5.78 7.45 7.02
N LYS A 84 6.51 8.36 7.68
CA LYS A 84 7.97 8.26 7.81
C LYS A 84 8.32 7.33 8.96
N ALA A 85 9.28 6.44 8.73
CA ALA A 85 9.81 5.62 9.80
C ALA A 85 10.62 6.48 10.81
N PRO A 86 10.68 6.08 12.09
CA PRO A 86 11.60 6.68 13.06
C PRO A 86 13.05 6.63 12.57
N LYS A 87 13.85 7.64 12.91
CA LYS A 87 15.27 7.70 12.51
C LYS A 87 16.15 6.65 13.20
N THR A 88 15.68 6.09 14.31
CA THR A 88 16.39 5.07 15.08
C THR A 88 16.22 3.70 14.43
N ASN A 89 17.27 3.18 13.80
CA ASN A 89 17.28 1.80 13.31
C ASN A 89 17.53 0.84 14.48
N SER A 90 16.69 -0.18 14.60
CA SER A 90 16.98 -1.36 15.41
C SER A 90 17.95 -2.28 14.65
N SER A 91 18.86 -2.92 15.39
CA SER A 91 19.81 -3.87 14.80
C SER A 91 19.05 -5.02 14.10
N GLY A 92 19.45 -5.35 12.88
CA GLY A 92 18.88 -6.46 12.09
C GLY A 92 17.64 -6.12 11.26
N ILE A 93 17.06 -4.90 11.35
CA ILE A 93 15.94 -4.49 10.49
C ILE A 93 16.48 -3.61 9.34
N PRO A 94 16.31 -4.03 8.07
CA PRO A 94 16.68 -3.20 6.92
C PRO A 94 15.95 -1.86 6.98
N ARG A 95 16.69 -0.76 6.79
CA ARG A 95 16.12 0.59 6.82
C ARG A 95 15.06 0.73 5.73
N ARG A 96 13.89 1.23 6.12
CA ARG A 96 12.80 1.63 5.21
C ARG A 96 12.46 3.08 5.54
N ASP A 97 12.48 3.96 4.56
CA ASP A 97 12.38 5.40 4.81
C ASP A 97 10.90 5.83 4.91
N VAL A 98 10.06 5.30 4.01
CA VAL A 98 8.67 5.75 3.87
C VAL A 98 7.75 4.55 3.62
N TYR A 99 6.65 4.50 4.39
CA TYR A 99 5.45 3.78 3.99
C TYR A 99 4.57 4.75 3.19
N LEU A 100 4.27 4.39 1.94
CA LEU A 100 3.51 5.20 1.02
C LEU A 100 2.15 4.54 0.76
N ILE A 101 1.10 5.36 0.78
CA ILE A 101 -0.21 5.05 0.21
C ILE A 101 -0.48 6.14 -0.82
N ARG A 102 -0.74 5.76 -2.08
CA ARG A 102 -0.92 6.71 -3.16
C ARG A 102 -2.08 6.30 -4.05
N ALA A 103 -3.02 7.21 -4.22
CA ALA A 103 -4.09 7.10 -5.20
C ALA A 103 -3.63 7.74 -6.51
N TYR A 104 -3.90 7.07 -7.62
CA TYR A 104 -3.57 7.57 -8.95
C TYR A 104 -4.82 7.91 -9.76
N GLU A 105 -4.63 8.68 -10.81
CA GLU A 105 -5.52 8.72 -11.97
C GLU A 105 -5.07 7.63 -12.94
N TYR A 106 -6.02 6.96 -13.58
CA TYR A 106 -5.72 6.02 -14.64
C TYR A 106 -5.15 6.75 -15.86
N PRO A 107 -4.30 6.08 -16.67
CA PRO A 107 -3.95 6.57 -18.00
C PRO A 107 -5.19 6.84 -18.87
N GLU A 108 -5.12 7.86 -19.73
CA GLU A 108 -6.24 8.25 -20.61
C GLU A 108 -6.71 7.09 -21.51
N ASP A 109 -5.79 6.24 -21.99
CA ASP A 109 -6.11 5.08 -22.83
C ASP A 109 -6.87 3.96 -22.07
N TRP A 110 -7.05 4.09 -20.76
CA TRP A 110 -7.78 3.14 -19.92
C TRP A 110 -9.22 3.55 -19.64
N GLU A 111 -9.69 4.73 -20.08
CA GLU A 111 -11.04 5.22 -19.79
C GLU A 111 -12.13 4.19 -20.11
N ASN A 112 -12.03 3.56 -21.29
CA ASN A 112 -13.03 2.63 -21.82
C ASN A 112 -12.83 1.16 -21.39
N LEU A 113 -11.81 0.86 -20.58
CA LEU A 113 -11.58 -0.51 -20.12
C LEU A 113 -12.57 -0.91 -19.03
N SER A 114 -13.00 -2.17 -19.08
CA SER A 114 -13.78 -2.76 -18.01
C SER A 114 -12.99 -2.84 -16.71
N TRP A 115 -13.71 -2.92 -15.58
CA TRP A 115 -13.07 -3.08 -14.28
C TRP A 115 -12.18 -4.34 -14.19
N HIS A 116 -12.59 -5.42 -14.86
CA HIS A 116 -11.82 -6.65 -14.92
C HIS A 116 -10.49 -6.48 -15.65
N GLU A 117 -10.50 -5.80 -16.81
CA GLU A 117 -9.30 -5.51 -17.58
C GLU A 117 -8.37 -4.57 -16.83
N LYS A 118 -8.90 -3.52 -16.20
CA LYS A 118 -8.16 -2.64 -15.30
C LYS A 118 -7.48 -3.47 -14.20
N GLY A 119 -8.25 -4.32 -13.51
CA GLY A 119 -7.73 -5.20 -12.45
C GLY A 119 -6.56 -6.09 -12.89
N ILE A 120 -6.65 -6.73 -14.06
CA ILE A 120 -5.57 -7.57 -14.61
C ILE A 120 -4.32 -6.73 -14.90
N ARG A 121 -4.50 -5.55 -15.52
CA ARG A 121 -3.36 -4.66 -15.83
C ARG A 121 -2.71 -4.12 -14.56
N LEU A 122 -3.48 -3.69 -13.57
CA LEU A 122 -2.98 -3.24 -12.27
C LEU A 122 -2.22 -4.34 -11.53
N MET A 123 -2.75 -5.57 -11.53
CA MET A 123 -2.04 -6.74 -10.99
C MET A 123 -0.69 -6.94 -11.69
N THR A 124 -0.65 -6.83 -13.02
CA THR A 124 0.57 -6.98 -13.82
C THR A 124 1.60 -5.89 -13.48
N ILE A 125 1.16 -4.63 -13.36
CA ILE A 125 1.99 -3.51 -12.90
C ILE A 125 2.56 -3.80 -11.52
N ARG A 126 1.75 -4.27 -10.57
CA ARG A 126 2.20 -4.61 -9.21
C ARG A 126 3.28 -5.69 -9.23
N LEU A 127 3.12 -6.74 -10.04
CA LEU A 127 4.14 -7.79 -10.17
C LEU A 127 5.45 -7.24 -10.73
N LYS A 128 5.38 -6.35 -11.73
CA LYS A 128 6.57 -5.68 -12.29
C LYS A 128 7.27 -4.81 -11.26
N LEU A 129 6.52 -4.01 -10.50
CA LEU A 129 7.07 -3.17 -9.43
C LEU A 129 7.72 -4.00 -8.32
N ARG A 130 7.13 -5.16 -7.97
CA ARG A 130 7.75 -6.09 -7.01
C ARG A 130 9.08 -6.62 -7.51
N GLN A 131 9.16 -7.07 -8.77
CA GLN A 131 10.41 -7.50 -9.38
C GLN A 131 11.45 -6.37 -9.37
N MET A 132 11.07 -5.15 -9.78
CA MET A 132 11.94 -3.97 -9.76
C MET A 132 12.48 -3.63 -8.37
N GLY A 133 11.66 -3.85 -7.33
CA GLY A 133 12.00 -3.65 -5.94
C GLY A 133 12.93 -4.73 -5.38
N GLU A 134 12.71 -5.99 -5.75
CA GLU A 134 13.55 -7.14 -5.38
C GLU A 134 14.96 -7.01 -5.97
N GLU A 135 15.08 -6.62 -7.24
CA GLU A 135 16.37 -6.45 -7.93
C GLU A 135 17.33 -5.45 -7.26
N LYS A 136 16.78 -4.42 -6.59
CA LYS A 136 17.56 -3.36 -5.94
C LYS A 136 17.37 -3.31 -4.42
N ASN A 137 16.53 -4.18 -3.88
CA ASN A 137 16.11 -4.20 -2.48
C ASN A 137 15.54 -2.87 -1.95
N ASP A 138 14.93 -2.06 -2.82
CA ASP A 138 14.59 -0.66 -2.53
C ASP A 138 13.07 -0.38 -2.46
N MET A 139 12.24 -1.33 -2.88
CA MET A 139 10.76 -1.24 -2.83
C MET A 139 10.16 -2.57 -2.40
N ILE A 140 9.09 -2.52 -1.59
CA ILE A 140 8.17 -3.65 -1.41
C ILE A 140 6.75 -3.11 -1.59
N VAL A 141 6.07 -3.56 -2.64
CA VAL A 141 4.71 -3.14 -2.98
C VAL A 141 3.71 -4.19 -2.50
N PHE A 142 2.72 -3.76 -1.72
CA PHE A 142 1.72 -4.63 -1.10
C PHE A 142 0.43 -4.71 -1.92
N SER A 143 -0.11 -3.58 -2.36
CA SER A 143 -1.39 -3.48 -3.05
C SER A 143 -1.33 -2.60 -4.29
N PHE A 144 -2.31 -2.83 -5.17
CA PHE A 144 -2.77 -1.95 -6.24
C PHE A 144 -4.29 -2.11 -6.35
#